data_AF-A0A924ZEM8-F1
#
_entry.id   AF-A0A924ZEM8-F1
#
_cell.length_a   1.000
_cell.length_b   1.000
_cell.length_c   1.000
_cell.angle_alpha   90.00
_cell.angle_beta   90.00
_cell.angle_gamma   90.00
#
_symmetry.space_group_name_H-M   'P 1'
#
loop_
_entity.id
_entity.type
_entity.pdbx_description
1 polymer ?
#
loop_
_entity_poly.entity_id
_entity_poly.type
_entity_poly.pdbx_seq_one_letter_code
_entity_poly.pdbx_strand_id
1 'polypeptide(L)'
;MSDPRTLWKRRSFLALGLAAATAWVIGAPHLSSLWRPALQFLDLPGLAPFRAMETSGGLSTAVGLLAGFDAPKPPDHLQEARIAAVRADPCTALFGGLADQRLPIAFFSDFNCPNCQLLNATLEEFLASRPDDLRLTRHQLPRPGTAPTVASQAVLAADLQGGYSAMHDR
;
A
#
# COMPACT_ATOMS: atom_id res chain seq x y z
N MET A 1 -29.90 -28.49 -55.41
CA MET A 1 -30.01 -27.04 -55.75
C MET A 1 -30.48 -26.29 -54.52
N SER A 2 -29.57 -25.56 -53.86
CA SER A 2 -29.93 -24.74 -52.69
C SER A 2 -30.58 -23.43 -53.16
N ASP A 3 -31.75 -23.08 -52.62
CA ASP A 3 -32.49 -21.87 -53.00
C ASP A 3 -31.66 -20.60 -52.70
N PRO A 4 -31.34 -19.75 -53.69
CA PRO A 4 -30.55 -18.54 -53.51
C PRO A 4 -31.11 -17.59 -52.43
N ARG A 5 -32.43 -17.62 -52.18
CA ARG A 5 -33.06 -16.81 -51.12
C ARG A 5 -32.71 -17.28 -49.71
N THR A 6 -32.51 -18.59 -49.52
CA THR A 6 -32.12 -19.16 -48.21
C THR A 6 -30.66 -18.89 -47.86
N LEU A 7 -29.78 -18.85 -48.87
CA LEU A 7 -28.37 -18.49 -48.72
C LEU A 7 -28.18 -17.00 -48.38
N TRP A 8 -28.96 -16.11 -49.00
CA TRP A 8 -28.94 -14.69 -48.68
C TRP A 8 -29.42 -14.42 -47.24
N LYS A 9 -30.54 -15.02 -46.82
CA LYS A 9 -31.02 -14.91 -45.44
C LYS A 9 -29.95 -15.33 -44.42
N ARG A 10 -29.31 -16.50 -44.61
CA ARG A 10 -28.24 -16.99 -43.73
C ARG A 10 -27.04 -16.03 -43.68
N ARG A 11 -26.60 -15.51 -44.83
CA ARG A 11 -25.50 -14.54 -44.89
C ARG A 11 -25.84 -13.21 -44.22
N SER A 12 -27.07 -12.73 -44.37
CA SER A 12 -27.54 -11.52 -43.68
C SER A 12 -27.61 -11.69 -42.17
N PHE A 13 -28.08 -12.85 -41.68
CA PHE A 13 -28.07 -13.15 -40.24
C PHE A 13 -26.65 -13.20 -39.68
N LEU A 14 -25.70 -13.84 -40.38
CA LEU A 14 -24.30 -13.88 -39.96
C LEU A 14 -23.66 -12.49 -39.95
N ALA A 15 -23.91 -11.68 -40.99
CA ALA A 15 -23.39 -10.31 -41.06
C ALA A 15 -23.94 -9.41 -39.94
N LEU A 16 -25.24 -9.50 -39.64
CA LEU A 16 -25.86 -8.78 -38.52
C LEU A 16 -25.31 -9.23 -37.17
N GLY A 17 -25.14 -10.54 -36.98
CA GLY A 17 -24.54 -11.09 -35.75
C GLY A 17 -23.10 -10.60 -35.55
N LEU A 18 -22.30 -10.57 -36.61
CA LEU A 18 -20.93 -10.07 -36.57
C LEU A 18 -20.90 -8.57 -36.23
N ALA A 19 -21.79 -7.77 -36.86
CA ALA A 19 -21.89 -6.33 -36.59
C ALA A 19 -22.34 -6.01 -35.16
N ALA A 20 -23.27 -6.80 -34.62
CA ALA A 20 -23.69 -6.65 -33.23
C ALA A 20 -22.57 -7.02 -32.25
N ALA A 21 -21.81 -8.08 -32.52
CA ALA A 21 -20.67 -8.49 -31.71
C ALA A 21 -19.55 -7.44 -31.74
N THR A 22 -19.23 -6.86 -32.90
CA THR A 22 -18.22 -5.79 -33.00
C THR A 22 -18.68 -4.52 -32.30
N ALA A 23 -19.96 -4.13 -32.46
CA ALA A 23 -20.53 -3.00 -31.73
C ALA A 23 -20.49 -3.22 -30.21
N TRP A 24 -20.73 -4.45 -29.74
CA TRP A 24 -20.61 -4.79 -28.32
C TRP A 24 -19.17 -4.71 -27.81
N VAL A 25 -18.21 -5.31 -28.53
CA VAL A 25 -16.79 -5.30 -28.14
C VAL A 25 -16.22 -3.88 -28.09
N ILE A 26 -16.61 -3.02 -29.02
CA ILE A 26 -16.15 -1.63 -29.08
C ILE A 26 -16.93 -0.77 -28.09
N GLY A 27 -18.25 -0.94 -27.99
CA GLY A 27 -19.14 -0.07 -27.20
C GLY A 27 -19.16 -0.38 -25.71
N ALA A 28 -19.07 -1.65 -25.30
CA ALA A 28 -19.18 -2.04 -23.89
C ALA A 28 -18.14 -1.37 -22.96
N PRO A 29 -16.85 -1.25 -23.35
CA PRO A 29 -15.87 -0.51 -22.56
C PRO A 29 -16.24 0.96 -22.37
N HIS A 30 -16.79 1.61 -23.40
CA HIS A 30 -17.22 3.01 -23.33
C HIS A 30 -18.52 3.18 -22.54
N LEU A 31 -19.44 2.21 -22.59
CA LEU A 31 -20.68 2.24 -21.81
C LEU A 31 -20.40 2.27 -20.31
N SER A 32 -19.35 1.56 -19.85
CA SER A 32 -18.91 1.60 -18.45
C SER A 32 -18.46 2.99 -17.98
N SER A 33 -18.03 3.86 -18.90
CA SER A 33 -17.62 5.23 -18.56
C SER A 33 -18.81 6.13 -18.20
N LEU A 34 -20.00 5.82 -18.69
CA LEU A 34 -21.23 6.57 -18.39
C LEU A 34 -21.80 6.26 -17.00
N TRP A 35 -21.35 5.17 -16.36
CA TRP A 35 -21.80 4.73 -15.04
C TRP A 35 -20.73 4.86 -13.95
N ARG A 36 -19.69 5.68 -14.16
CA ARG A 36 -18.68 5.92 -13.12
C ARG A 36 -19.29 6.84 -12.05
N PRO A 37 -19.48 6.38 -10.78
CA PRO A 37 -19.86 7.27 -9.71
C PRO A 37 -18.79 8.36 -9.53
N ALA A 38 -19.21 9.56 -9.15
CA ALA A 38 -18.28 10.64 -8.85
C ALA A 38 -17.36 10.21 -7.70
N LEU A 39 -16.05 10.49 -7.83
CA LEU A 39 -15.10 10.28 -6.74
C LEU A 39 -15.48 11.19 -5.57
N GLN A 40 -15.97 10.60 -4.48
CA GLN A 40 -16.31 11.34 -3.27
C GLN A 40 -15.10 11.34 -2.34
N PHE A 41 -14.70 12.54 -1.92
CA PHE A 41 -13.56 12.78 -1.03
C PHE A 41 -14.06 13.35 0.30
N LEU A 42 -13.63 12.75 1.40
CA LEU A 42 -13.86 13.21 2.76
C LEU A 42 -12.60 13.90 3.28
N ASP A 43 -12.76 15.07 3.90
CA ASP A 43 -11.65 15.75 4.59
C ASP A 43 -11.20 14.93 5.79
N LEU A 44 -9.88 14.82 6.00
CA LEU A 44 -9.33 14.16 7.17
C LEU A 44 -9.45 15.13 8.37
N PRO A 45 -10.22 14.78 9.43
CA PRO A 45 -10.42 15.66 10.57
C PRO A 45 -9.07 16.04 11.21
N GLY A 46 -8.83 17.34 11.37
CA GLY A 46 -7.59 17.85 11.97
C GLY A 46 -6.36 17.84 11.06
N LEU A 47 -6.49 17.44 9.80
CA LEU A 47 -5.40 17.34 8.82
C LEU A 47 -5.73 18.07 7.51
N ALA A 48 -6.48 19.17 7.54
CA ALA A 48 -6.70 19.97 6.33
C ALA A 48 -5.34 20.45 5.75
N PRO A 49 -5.09 20.36 4.43
CA PRO A 49 -6.03 20.09 3.32
C PRO A 49 -6.04 18.62 2.83
N PHE A 50 -5.56 17.67 3.62
CA PHE A 50 -5.51 16.27 3.21
C PHE A 50 -6.92 15.64 3.19
N ARG A 51 -7.19 14.86 2.14
CA ARG A 51 -8.49 14.22 1.87
C ARG A 51 -8.33 12.73 1.64
N ALA A 52 -9.28 11.94 2.11
CA ALA A 52 -9.40 10.52 1.82
C ALA A 52 -10.59 10.26 0.89
N MET A 53 -10.58 9.20 0.09
CA MET A 53 -11.80 8.78 -0.63
C MET A 53 -12.78 8.11 0.33
N GLU A 54 -14.05 8.49 0.27
CA GLU A 54 -15.13 8.02 1.16
C GLU A 54 -15.36 6.50 1.06
N THR A 55 -15.03 5.92 -0.08
CA THR A 55 -15.07 4.48 -0.33
C THR A 55 -13.96 4.17 -1.32
N SER A 56 -13.09 3.22 -0.96
CA SER A 56 -12.24 2.56 -1.94
C SER A 56 -13.17 2.01 -3.01
N GLY A 57 -13.06 2.51 -4.24
CA GLY A 57 -13.93 2.12 -5.34
C GLY A 57 -14.09 0.61 -5.35
N GLY A 58 -15.34 0.15 -5.43
CA GLY A 58 -15.73 -1.24 -5.23
C GLY A 58 -14.64 -2.17 -5.71
N LEU A 59 -13.86 -2.70 -4.76
CA LEU A 59 -12.80 -3.62 -5.10
C LEU A 59 -13.52 -4.72 -5.85
N SER A 60 -13.12 -4.97 -7.10
CA SER A 60 -13.64 -6.12 -7.84
C SER A 60 -13.64 -7.29 -6.88
N THR A 61 -14.76 -8.02 -6.77
CA THR A 61 -14.87 -9.23 -5.92
C THR A 61 -13.74 -10.24 -6.16
N ALA A 62 -12.96 -10.03 -7.23
CA ALA A 62 -11.64 -10.56 -7.51
C ALA A 62 -10.49 -10.21 -6.53
N VAL A 63 -10.67 -9.46 -5.42
CA VAL A 63 -9.61 -9.38 -4.37
C VAL A 63 -9.27 -10.76 -3.83
N GLY A 64 -10.25 -11.67 -3.80
CA GLY A 64 -10.02 -13.08 -3.46
C GLY A 64 -9.16 -13.86 -4.47
N LEU A 65 -8.89 -13.31 -5.67
CA LEU A 65 -7.96 -13.90 -6.65
C LEU A 65 -6.52 -13.39 -6.48
N LEU A 66 -6.30 -12.33 -5.70
CA LEU A 66 -4.97 -11.80 -5.40
C LEU A 66 -4.47 -12.41 -4.10
N ALA A 67 -3.92 -13.63 -4.18
CA ALA A 67 -3.25 -14.27 -3.06
C ALA A 67 -2.16 -13.33 -2.49
N GLY A 68 -2.30 -12.92 -1.22
CA GLY A 68 -1.33 -12.07 -0.52
C GLY A 68 -1.80 -10.65 -0.17
N PHE A 69 -3.00 -10.24 -0.60
CA PHE A 69 -3.65 -9.03 -0.08
C PHE A 69 -4.73 -9.43 0.92
N ASP A 70 -4.31 -9.82 2.11
CA ASP A 70 -5.25 -10.07 3.21
C ASP A 70 -6.02 -8.77 3.50
N ALA A 71 -7.35 -8.88 3.61
CA ALA A 71 -8.16 -7.76 4.08
C ALA A 71 -7.65 -7.35 5.47
N PRO A 72 -7.45 -6.04 5.73
CA PRO A 72 -6.99 -5.60 7.04
C PRO A 72 -7.92 -6.15 8.12
N LYS A 73 -7.37 -6.95 9.04
CA LYS A 73 -8.12 -7.39 10.22
C LYS A 73 -8.49 -6.12 11.03
N PRO A 74 -9.74 -5.96 11.49
CA PRO A 74 -10.07 -4.87 12.38
C PRO A 74 -9.15 -4.92 13.61
N PRO A 75 -8.68 -3.76 14.10
CA PRO A 75 -7.74 -3.73 15.21
C PRO A 75 -8.37 -4.38 16.45
N ASP A 76 -7.57 -5.15 17.19
CA ASP A 76 -7.98 -5.62 18.50
C ASP A 76 -7.82 -4.52 19.56
N HIS A 77 -8.39 -4.73 20.75
CA HIS A 77 -8.36 -3.75 21.84
C HIS A 77 -6.93 -3.32 22.25
N LEU A 78 -5.94 -4.21 22.13
CA LEU A 78 -4.55 -3.89 22.43
C LEU A 78 -3.96 -2.97 21.36
N GLN A 79 -4.28 -3.24 20.10
CA GLN A 79 -3.88 -2.42 18.97
C GLN A 79 -4.56 -1.04 19.02
N GLU A 80 -5.85 -0.98 19.34
CA GLU A 80 -6.57 0.28 19.54
C GLU A 80 -5.95 1.12 20.67
N ALA A 81 -5.65 0.51 21.81
CA ALA A 81 -4.98 1.17 22.93
C ALA A 81 -3.60 1.70 22.53
N ARG A 82 -2.83 0.93 21.74
CA ARG A 82 -1.54 1.37 21.21
C ARG A 82 -1.68 2.56 20.26
N ILE A 83 -2.65 2.52 19.36
CA ILE A 83 -2.94 3.64 18.43
C ILE A 83 -3.32 4.89 19.22
N ALA A 84 -4.16 4.76 20.25
CA ALA A 84 -4.55 5.87 21.11
C ALA A 84 -3.34 6.47 21.85
N ALA A 85 -2.45 5.64 22.39
CA ALA A 85 -1.23 6.09 23.06
C ALA A 85 -0.28 6.83 22.10
N VAL A 86 -0.07 6.32 20.89
CA VAL A 86 0.75 6.99 19.86
C VAL A 86 0.14 8.33 19.45
N ARG A 87 -1.19 8.42 19.35
CA ARG A 87 -1.87 9.68 19.02
C ARG A 87 -1.80 10.72 20.14
N ALA A 88 -1.81 10.27 21.39
CA ALA A 88 -1.72 11.16 22.55
C ALA A 88 -0.34 11.80 22.68
N ASP A 89 0.72 11.05 22.42
CA ASP A 89 2.10 11.55 22.43
C ASP A 89 2.95 10.89 21.32
N PRO A 90 2.88 11.42 20.09
CA PRO A 90 3.63 10.87 18.96
C PRO A 90 5.14 11.07 19.14
N CYS A 91 5.57 12.12 19.84
CA CYS A 91 6.99 12.39 20.04
C CYS A 91 7.63 11.30 20.90
N THR A 92 7.05 11.02 22.07
CA THR A 92 7.55 9.95 22.94
C THR A 92 7.39 8.58 22.27
N ALA A 93 6.31 8.35 21.52
CA ALA A 93 6.10 7.07 20.84
C ALA A 93 7.14 6.81 19.73
N LEU A 94 7.52 7.83 18.96
CA LEU A 94 8.43 7.69 17.82
C LEU A 94 9.91 7.77 18.21
N PHE A 95 10.22 8.59 19.21
CA PHE A 95 11.59 8.91 19.55
C PHE A 95 11.99 8.38 20.93
N GLY A 96 11.05 8.01 21.80
CA GLY A 96 11.32 7.77 23.21
C GLY A 96 11.63 9.07 23.95
N GLY A 97 12.49 9.01 24.98
CA GLY A 97 12.91 10.20 25.72
C GLY A 97 13.80 11.12 24.87
N LEU A 98 13.32 12.31 24.55
CA LEU A 98 14.11 13.37 23.90
C LEU A 98 14.90 14.14 24.98
N ALA A 99 16.11 13.69 25.27
CA ALA A 99 16.99 14.30 26.26
C ALA A 99 18.24 14.96 25.65
N ASP A 100 18.50 14.74 24.36
CA ASP A 100 19.63 15.32 23.63
C ASP A 100 19.18 16.45 22.68
N GLN A 101 20.13 17.31 22.29
CA GLN A 101 19.87 18.46 21.40
C GLN A 101 19.91 18.09 19.90
N ARG A 102 20.17 16.83 19.57
CA ARG A 102 20.24 16.34 18.19
C ARG A 102 18.85 16.35 17.57
N LEU A 103 18.77 16.61 16.26
CA LEU A 103 17.50 16.55 15.53
C LEU A 103 17.01 15.09 15.49
N PRO A 104 15.85 14.76 16.10
CA PRO A 104 15.34 13.39 16.09
C PRO A 104 14.69 13.04 14.75
N ILE A 105 15.05 11.88 14.19
CA ILE A 105 14.50 11.37 12.93
C ILE A 105 13.96 9.96 13.15
N ALA A 106 12.68 9.76 12.80
CA ALA A 106 12.04 8.46 12.82
C ALA A 106 12.02 7.92 11.39
N PHE A 107 12.77 6.85 11.14
CA PHE A 107 12.88 6.25 9.82
C PHE A 107 12.15 4.92 9.78
N PHE A 108 11.06 4.87 9.02
CA PHE A 108 10.28 3.66 8.78
C PHE A 108 10.80 2.94 7.55
N SER A 109 11.24 1.69 7.72
CA SER A 109 11.89 0.93 6.64
C SER A 109 11.40 -0.51 6.54
N ASP A 110 11.63 -1.08 5.36
CA ASP A 110 11.36 -2.47 4.99
C ASP A 110 12.61 -3.04 4.33
N PHE A 111 12.98 -4.28 4.67
CA PHE A 111 14.20 -4.92 4.14
C PHE A 111 14.14 -5.19 2.63
N ASN A 112 12.95 -5.34 2.07
CA ASN A 112 12.71 -5.58 0.65
C ASN A 112 12.41 -4.30 -0.15
N CYS A 113 12.65 -3.12 0.43
CA CYS A 113 12.43 -1.82 -0.21
C CYS A 113 13.77 -1.27 -0.74
N PRO A 114 13.99 -1.21 -2.08
CA PRO A 114 15.26 -0.74 -2.64
C PRO A 114 15.62 0.69 -2.26
N ASN A 115 14.62 1.58 -2.23
CA ASN A 115 14.82 2.98 -1.82
C ASN A 115 15.18 3.09 -0.34
N CYS A 116 14.67 2.19 0.49
CA CYS A 116 14.95 2.16 1.92
C CYS A 116 16.42 1.75 2.17
N GLN A 117 16.95 0.81 1.38
CA GLN A 117 18.37 0.45 1.42
C GLN A 117 19.27 1.62 1.01
N LEU A 118 18.94 2.31 -0.08
CA LEU A 118 19.69 3.50 -0.53
C LEU A 118 19.68 4.62 0.53
N LEU A 119 18.51 4.91 1.09
CA LEU A 119 18.36 5.93 2.13
C LEU A 119 19.10 5.53 3.41
N ASN A 120 19.06 4.25 3.80
CA ASN A 120 19.80 3.77 4.97
C ASN A 120 21.31 3.99 4.81
N ALA A 121 21.89 3.67 3.64
CA ALA A 121 23.29 3.93 3.36
C ALA A 121 23.65 5.43 3.43
N THR A 122 22.77 6.29 2.89
CA THR A 122 22.95 7.76 2.96
C THR A 122 22.90 8.27 4.41
N LEU A 123 21.97 7.75 5.21
CA LEU A 123 21.83 8.12 6.62
C LEU A 123 23.04 7.64 7.45
N GLU A 124 23.57 6.46 7.14
CA GLU A 124 24.77 5.93 7.79
C GLU A 124 26.01 6.75 7.49
N GLU A 125 26.22 7.14 6.22
CA GLU A 125 27.30 8.05 5.83
C GLU A 125 27.16 9.42 6.50
N PHE A 126 25.93 9.94 6.60
CA PHE A 126 25.67 11.19 7.31
C PHE A 126 26.01 11.05 8.81
N LEU A 127 25.53 10.01 9.48
CA LEU A 127 25.78 9.80 10.91
C LEU A 127 27.26 9.56 11.21
N ALA A 128 28.00 8.94 10.30
CA ALA A 128 29.45 8.76 10.41
C ALA A 128 30.20 10.10 10.31
N SER A 129 29.74 11.01 9.46
CA SER A 129 30.39 12.33 9.26
C SER A 129 29.94 13.41 10.24
N ARG A 130 28.71 13.30 10.77
CA ARG A 130 28.09 14.28 11.69
C ARG A 130 27.30 13.58 12.81
N PRO A 131 27.98 12.90 13.74
CA PRO A 131 27.32 12.10 14.79
C PRO A 131 26.50 12.91 15.80
N ASP A 132 26.80 14.20 15.92
CA ASP A 132 26.16 15.13 16.87
C ASP A 132 25.02 15.95 16.26
N ASP A 133 24.68 15.75 14.97
CA ASP A 133 23.63 16.52 14.31
C ASP A 133 22.26 15.83 14.44
N LEU A 134 22.24 14.50 14.27
CA LEU A 134 21.00 13.72 14.14
C LEU A 134 20.95 12.56 15.14
N ARG A 135 19.74 12.26 15.60
CA ARG A 135 19.42 11.04 16.33
C ARG A 135 18.42 10.22 15.52
N LEU A 136 18.91 9.13 14.92
CA LEU A 136 18.09 8.25 14.08
C LEU A 136 17.45 7.13 14.92
N THR A 137 16.13 7.09 14.95
CA THR A 137 15.35 5.95 15.45
C THR A 137 14.76 5.19 14.27
N ARG A 138 15.13 3.92 14.12
CA ARG A 138 14.64 3.06 13.03
C ARG A 138 13.39 2.30 13.48
N HIS A 139 12.38 2.27 12.62
CA HIS A 139 11.08 1.62 12.84
C HIS A 139 10.82 0.61 11.72
N GLN A 140 10.43 -0.61 12.11
CA GLN A 140 10.14 -1.67 11.15
C GLN A 140 8.73 -1.50 10.58
N LEU A 141 8.62 -1.34 9.25
CA LEU A 141 7.36 -1.20 8.52
C LEU A 141 7.33 -2.18 7.34
N PRO A 142 7.26 -3.50 7.61
CA PRO A 142 7.32 -4.49 6.55
C PRO A 142 6.12 -4.37 5.61
N ARG A 143 6.39 -4.41 4.30
CA ARG A 143 5.33 -4.56 3.30
C ARG A 143 4.70 -5.94 3.42
N PRO A 144 3.44 -6.12 2.96
CA PRO A 144 2.81 -7.43 2.96
C PRO A 144 3.68 -8.49 2.28
N GLY A 145 3.97 -9.57 3.00
CA GLY A 145 4.86 -10.64 2.55
C GLY A 145 5.55 -11.34 3.72
N THR A 146 5.89 -12.61 3.54
CA THR A 146 6.51 -13.44 4.59
C THR A 146 7.94 -13.01 4.89
N ALA A 147 8.79 -12.92 3.86
CA ALA A 147 10.19 -12.53 3.99
C ALA A 147 10.43 -11.18 4.71
N PRO A 148 9.80 -10.06 4.30
CA PRO A 148 10.03 -8.78 4.98
C PRO A 148 9.52 -8.81 6.43
N THR A 149 8.39 -9.48 6.67
CA THR A 149 7.83 -9.64 8.02
C THR A 149 8.78 -10.41 8.94
N VAL A 150 9.34 -11.53 8.47
CA VAL A 150 10.28 -12.35 9.25
C VAL A 150 11.57 -11.58 9.52
N ALA A 151 12.10 -10.85 8.54
CA ALA A 151 13.30 -10.03 8.72
C ALA A 151 13.08 -8.92 9.78
N SER A 152 11.97 -8.19 9.68
CA SER A 152 11.57 -7.19 10.66
C SER A 152 11.40 -7.77 12.07
N GLN A 153 10.74 -8.93 12.20
CA GLN A 153 10.61 -9.62 13.49
C GLN A 153 11.96 -10.06 14.05
N ALA A 154 12.86 -10.56 13.22
CA ALA A 154 14.17 -11.03 13.66
C ALA A 154 15.03 -9.88 14.20
N VAL A 155 15.00 -8.71 13.56
CA VAL A 155 15.70 -7.51 14.06
C VAL A 155 15.10 -7.02 15.36
N LEU A 156 13.77 -6.99 15.50
CA LEU A 156 13.12 -6.61 16.76
C LEU A 156 13.42 -7.62 17.88
N ALA A 157 13.50 -8.92 17.57
CA ALA A 157 13.88 -9.94 18.54
C ALA A 157 15.36 -9.83 18.96
N ALA A 158 16.24 -9.43 18.04
CA ALA A 158 17.65 -9.15 18.35
C ALA A 158 17.81 -7.88 19.18
N ASP A 159 16.96 -6.87 18.98
CA ASP A 159 16.94 -5.64 19.77
C ASP A 159 16.71 -5.91 21.26
N LEU A 160 15.79 -6.82 21.57
CA LEU A 160 15.54 -7.29 22.95
C LEU A 160 16.78 -7.89 23.63
N GLN A 161 17.79 -8.27 22.84
CA GLN A 161 19.06 -8.84 23.28
C GLN A 161 20.24 -7.86 23.12
N GLY A 162 19.98 -6.59 22.76
CA GLY A 162 21.01 -5.59 22.49
C GLY A 162 21.74 -5.76 21.15
N GLY A 163 21.21 -6.59 20.24
CA GLY A 163 21.82 -6.98 18.98
C GLY A 163 21.20 -6.36 17.73
N TYR A 164 20.48 -5.24 17.85
CA TYR A 164 19.74 -4.63 16.73
C TYR A 164 20.62 -4.40 15.50
N SER A 165 21.73 -3.65 15.63
CA SER A 165 22.59 -3.27 14.50
C SER A 165 23.18 -4.50 13.80
N ALA A 166 23.75 -5.42 14.58
CA ALA A 166 24.34 -6.64 14.05
C ALA A 166 23.35 -7.53 13.28
N MET A 167 22.06 -7.49 13.61
CA MET A 167 21.03 -8.22 12.86
C MET A 167 20.49 -7.40 11.69
N HIS A 168 20.36 -6.08 11.84
CA HIS A 168 19.87 -5.18 10.80
C HIS A 168 20.82 -5.09 9.60
N ASP A 169 22.13 -5.20 9.84
CA ASP A 169 23.16 -5.03 8.81
C ASP A 169 23.48 -6.32 8.04
N ARG A 170 22.70 -7.40 8.26
CA ARG A 170 22.81 -8.70 7.58
C ARG A 170 21.82 -8.80 6.42
#